data_AF-A0A524D5P1-F1
#
_entry.id   AF-A0A524D5P1-F1
#
_cell.length_a   1.000
_cell.length_b   1.000
_cell.length_c   1.000
_cell.angle_alpha   90.00
_cell.angle_beta   90.00
_cell.angle_gamma   90.00
#
_symmetry.space_group_name_H-M   'P 1'
#
loop_
_entity.id
_entity.type
_entity.pdbx_description
1 polymer ?
#
loop_
_entity_poly.entity_id
_entity_poly.type
_entity_poly.pdbx_seq_one_letter_code
_entity_poly.pdbx_strand_id
1 'polypeptide(L)'
;MIFQLTELEYNVFLILTLVLVAFKLGLIIFLGKKIYEHKRETGEFSFGFVFGVFVLMICLFISRIIYIYFDFILTKFNSEVYHLMPNILMWKLGTMFSTMGYAIFIFITDRKILGFKLKGLIAYLLIGIVIIQLVYPVSTPEDFQTIAMLDLFSNAIAIIIPILFIYLAREKSPYRLASLAIAIGVILYAIGSNMIVEPILVALIDVLGSNIRLVFYFFSLILKVSGLVLFTYGVTQFAIKFSR
;
A
#
# COMPACT_ATOMS: atom_id res chain seq x y z
N MET A 1 0.04 29.21 -3.35
CA MET A 1 0.18 29.24 -4.82
C MET A 1 -0.60 28.04 -5.35
N ILE A 2 -1.61 28.26 -6.19
CA ILE A 2 -2.44 27.16 -6.72
C ILE A 2 -1.63 26.48 -7.82
N PHE A 3 -1.06 25.31 -7.55
CA PHE A 3 -0.42 24.50 -8.58
C PHE A 3 -1.49 23.72 -9.35
N GLN A 4 -2.05 24.36 -10.37
CA GLN A 4 -2.89 23.64 -11.34
C GLN A 4 -1.98 22.79 -12.22
N LEU A 5 -2.28 21.48 -12.30
CA LEU A 5 -1.60 20.59 -13.22
C LEU A 5 -1.88 21.02 -14.66
N THR A 6 -0.85 20.93 -15.50
CA THR A 6 -1.05 21.03 -16.94
C THR A 6 -1.88 19.84 -17.44
N GLU A 7 -2.58 20.01 -18.56
CA GLU A 7 -3.36 18.94 -19.19
C GLU A 7 -2.47 17.72 -19.50
N LEU A 8 -1.22 17.97 -19.92
CA LEU A 8 -0.23 16.92 -20.16
C LEU A 8 0.09 16.13 -18.88
N GLU A 9 0.43 16.80 -17.77
CA GLU A 9 0.74 16.14 -16.51
C GLU A 9 -0.43 15.32 -16.00
N TYR A 10 -1.64 15.89 -16.05
CA TYR A 10 -2.87 15.21 -15.66
C TYR A 10 -3.05 13.89 -16.43
N ASN A 11 -2.93 13.95 -17.77
CA ASN A 11 -3.08 12.77 -18.63
C ASN A 11 -1.99 11.73 -18.38
N VAL A 12 -0.74 12.16 -18.18
CA VAL A 12 0.36 11.25 -17.85
C VAL A 12 0.11 10.57 -16.50
N PHE A 13 -0.30 11.32 -15.47
CA PHE A 13 -0.59 10.73 -14.15
C PHE A 13 -1.71 9.71 -14.22
N LEU A 14 -2.74 9.97 -15.03
CA LEU A 14 -3.85 9.05 -15.24
C LEU A 14 -3.36 7.76 -15.88
N ILE A 15 -2.61 7.84 -16.97
CA ILE A 15 -2.07 6.66 -17.68
C ILE A 15 -1.18 5.84 -16.75
N LEU A 16 -0.25 6.48 -16.02
CA LEU A 16 0.63 5.80 -15.07
C LEU A 16 -0.16 5.10 -13.96
N THR A 17 -1.24 5.73 -13.48
CA THR A 17 -2.12 5.14 -12.46
C THR A 17 -2.91 3.95 -13.01
N LEU A 18 -3.40 4.02 -14.24
CA LEU A 18 -4.08 2.91 -14.92
C LEU A 18 -3.13 1.72 -15.13
N VAL A 19 -1.87 1.98 -15.51
CA VAL A 19 -0.82 0.94 -15.60
C VAL A 19 -0.62 0.26 -14.25
N LEU A 20 -0.53 1.01 -13.14
CA LEU A 20 -0.41 0.44 -11.80
C LEU A 20 -1.62 -0.44 -11.43
N VAL A 21 -2.82 -0.01 -11.80
CA VAL A 21 -4.06 -0.77 -11.55
C VAL A 21 -4.08 -2.07 -12.33
N ALA A 22 -3.77 -2.03 -13.63
CA ALA A 22 -3.66 -3.23 -14.46
C ALA A 22 -2.59 -4.19 -13.90
N PHE A 23 -1.46 -3.65 -13.44
CA PHE A 23 -0.40 -4.45 -12.83
C PHE A 23 -0.85 -5.17 -11.56
N LYS A 24 -1.53 -4.47 -10.65
CA LYS A 24 -2.12 -5.05 -9.44
C LYS A 24 -3.12 -6.15 -9.77
N LEU A 25 -3.98 -5.95 -10.78
CA LEU A 25 -4.92 -6.97 -11.22
C LEU A 25 -4.18 -8.23 -11.70
N GLY A 26 -3.10 -8.08 -12.47
CA GLY A 26 -2.24 -9.19 -12.87
C GLY A 26 -1.66 -9.96 -11.68
N LEU A 27 -1.18 -9.27 -10.66
CA LEU A 27 -0.67 -9.90 -9.43
C LEU A 27 -1.77 -10.61 -8.62
N ILE A 28 -2.97 -10.04 -8.55
CA ILE A 28 -4.14 -10.67 -7.90
C ILE A 28 -4.47 -11.98 -8.60
N ILE A 29 -4.57 -11.97 -9.94
CA ILE A 29 -4.84 -13.18 -10.74
C ILE A 29 -3.74 -14.22 -10.52
N PHE A 30 -2.47 -13.81 -10.54
CA PHE A 30 -1.33 -14.69 -10.29
C PHE A 30 -1.38 -15.36 -8.91
N LEU A 31 -1.60 -14.58 -7.85
CA LEU A 31 -1.72 -15.09 -6.48
C LEU A 31 -2.94 -15.99 -6.30
N GLY A 32 -4.08 -15.62 -6.90
CA GLY A 32 -5.30 -16.43 -6.91
C GLY A 32 -5.06 -17.80 -7.57
N LYS A 33 -4.35 -17.83 -8.70
CA LYS A 33 -3.94 -19.08 -9.35
C LYS A 33 -3.06 -19.93 -8.44
N LYS A 34 -2.08 -19.33 -7.75
CA LYS A 34 -1.21 -20.05 -6.81
C LYS A 34 -1.97 -20.66 -5.63
N ILE A 35 -2.93 -19.94 -5.08
CA ILE A 35 -3.79 -20.43 -3.99
C ILE A 35 -4.65 -21.60 -4.50
N TYR A 36 -5.21 -21.48 -5.71
CA TYR A 36 -6.01 -22.54 -6.32
C TYR A 36 -5.19 -23.81 -6.59
N GLU A 37 -3.98 -23.68 -7.16
CA GLU A 37 -3.06 -24.80 -7.38
C GLU A 37 -2.75 -25.53 -6.07
N HIS A 38 -2.43 -24.78 -5.00
CA HIS A 38 -2.13 -25.36 -3.69
C HIS A 38 -3.34 -26.08 -3.06
N LYS A 39 -4.54 -25.50 -3.17
CA LYS A 39 -5.79 -26.15 -2.71
C LYS A 39 -6.03 -27.47 -3.46
N ARG A 40 -5.76 -27.50 -4.77
CA ARG A 40 -5.94 -28.71 -5.59
C ARG A 40 -4.97 -29.81 -5.19
N GLU A 41 -3.74 -29.46 -4.83
CA GLU A 41 -2.70 -30.43 -4.42
C GLU A 41 -2.94 -30.99 -3.01
N THR A 42 -3.38 -30.14 -2.07
CA THR A 42 -3.54 -30.52 -0.65
C THR A 42 -4.95 -30.99 -0.30
N GLY A 43 -5.94 -30.72 -1.15
CA GLY A 43 -7.36 -31.00 -0.88
C GLY A 43 -8.03 -30.02 0.10
N GLU A 44 -7.25 -29.17 0.78
CA GLU A 44 -7.75 -28.25 1.80
C GLU A 44 -7.48 -26.78 1.45
N PHE A 45 -8.43 -25.91 1.80
CA PHE A 45 -8.23 -24.47 1.69
C PHE A 45 -7.71 -23.93 3.02
N SER A 46 -6.45 -23.49 3.05
CA SER A 46 -5.85 -22.90 4.25
C SER A 46 -5.73 -21.38 4.11
N PHE A 47 -6.10 -20.67 5.19
CA PHE A 47 -5.82 -19.23 5.35
C PHE A 47 -4.33 -19.02 5.67
N GLY A 48 -3.48 -19.29 4.68
CA GLY A 48 -2.04 -19.20 4.76
C GLY A 48 -1.48 -17.79 4.48
N PHE A 49 -0.16 -17.69 4.50
CA PHE A 49 0.56 -16.44 4.25
C PHE A 49 0.29 -15.86 2.85
N VAL A 50 0.26 -16.71 1.81
CA VAL A 50 -0.07 -16.30 0.43
C VAL A 50 -1.49 -15.72 0.33
N PHE A 51 -2.45 -16.32 1.03
CA PHE A 51 -3.83 -15.83 1.06
C PHE A 51 -3.90 -14.44 1.70
N GLY A 52 -3.16 -14.19 2.79
CA GLY A 52 -3.09 -12.86 3.40
C GLY A 52 -2.57 -11.79 2.44
N VAL A 53 -1.58 -12.13 1.63
CA VAL A 53 -1.02 -11.24 0.61
C VAL A 53 -1.99 -11.03 -0.56
N PHE A 54 -2.71 -12.06 -0.96
CA PHE A 54 -3.79 -11.95 -1.94
C PHE A 54 -4.88 -10.97 -1.48
N VAL A 55 -5.34 -11.07 -0.22
CA VAL A 55 -6.31 -10.13 0.35
C VAL A 55 -5.75 -8.71 0.40
N LEU A 56 -4.48 -8.53 0.83
CA LEU A 56 -3.81 -7.24 0.79
C LEU A 56 -3.81 -6.64 -0.62
N MET A 57 -3.48 -7.42 -1.65
CA MET A 57 -3.46 -6.94 -3.04
C MET A 57 -4.85 -6.50 -3.52
N ILE A 58 -5.92 -7.24 -3.17
CA ILE A 58 -7.30 -6.84 -3.47
C ILE A 58 -7.63 -5.50 -2.80
N CYS A 59 -7.32 -5.38 -1.51
CA CYS A 59 -7.52 -4.14 -0.75
C CYS A 59 -6.79 -2.95 -1.40
N LEU A 60 -5.52 -3.12 -1.76
CA LEU A 60 -4.72 -2.09 -2.45
C LEU A 60 -5.20 -1.78 -3.87
N PHE A 61 -5.85 -2.73 -4.54
CA PHE A 61 -6.47 -2.53 -5.84
C PHE A 61 -7.74 -1.69 -5.70
N ILE A 62 -8.67 -2.10 -4.83
CA ILE A 62 -9.92 -1.38 -4.57
C ILE A 62 -9.62 0.05 -4.10
N SER A 63 -8.72 0.21 -3.13
CA SER A 63 -8.24 1.51 -2.66
C SER A 63 -7.78 2.39 -3.83
N ARG A 64 -7.02 1.84 -4.79
CA ARG A 64 -6.52 2.61 -5.93
C ARG A 64 -7.61 3.01 -6.92
N ILE A 65 -8.63 2.17 -7.12
CA ILE A 65 -9.80 2.52 -7.95
C ILE A 65 -10.55 3.70 -7.32
N ILE A 66 -10.80 3.64 -6.01
CA ILE A 66 -11.46 4.73 -5.27
C ILE A 66 -10.63 6.02 -5.38
N TYR A 67 -9.32 5.91 -5.18
CA TYR A 67 -8.46 7.08 -5.31
C TYR A 67 -8.33 7.59 -6.75
N ILE A 68 -8.50 6.78 -7.80
CA ILE A 68 -8.59 7.31 -9.18
C ILE A 68 -9.80 8.25 -9.28
N TYR A 69 -10.95 7.82 -8.76
CA TYR A 69 -12.15 8.65 -8.74
C TYR A 69 -11.95 9.94 -7.92
N PHE A 70 -11.32 9.83 -6.75
CA PHE A 70 -10.97 10.99 -5.92
C PHE A 70 -9.99 11.95 -6.63
N ASP A 71 -8.85 11.45 -7.11
CA ASP A 71 -7.75 12.27 -7.64
C ASP A 71 -8.11 12.91 -9.00
N PHE A 72 -8.69 12.13 -9.91
CA PHE A 72 -8.89 12.56 -11.30
C PHE A 72 -10.29 13.14 -11.55
N ILE A 73 -11.33 12.60 -10.91
CA ILE A 73 -12.71 13.02 -11.20
C ILE A 73 -13.15 14.11 -10.23
N LEU A 74 -13.01 13.88 -8.92
CA LEU A 74 -13.54 14.78 -7.91
C LEU A 74 -12.65 16.00 -7.64
N THR A 75 -11.36 15.79 -7.47
CA THR A 75 -10.46 16.84 -6.96
C THR A 75 -9.56 17.43 -8.04
N LYS A 76 -9.25 16.67 -9.10
CA LYS A 76 -8.28 17.04 -10.14
C LYS A 76 -6.94 17.49 -9.54
N PHE A 77 -6.53 16.82 -8.46
CA PHE A 77 -5.35 17.14 -7.65
C PHE A 77 -5.33 18.54 -7.02
N ASN A 78 -6.48 19.21 -6.89
CA ASN A 78 -6.59 20.43 -6.11
C ASN A 78 -6.78 20.10 -4.62
N SER A 79 -5.76 20.35 -3.80
CA SER A 79 -5.77 20.07 -2.35
C SER A 79 -6.76 20.92 -1.57
N GLU A 80 -7.14 22.10 -2.07
CA GLU A 80 -8.10 22.99 -1.41
C GLU A 80 -9.49 22.38 -1.30
N VAL A 81 -9.86 21.47 -2.22
CA VAL A 81 -11.19 20.85 -2.22
C VAL A 81 -11.23 19.48 -1.55
N TYR A 82 -10.11 18.98 -1.00
CA TYR A 82 -10.04 17.63 -0.43
C TYR A 82 -10.97 17.43 0.78
N HIS A 83 -11.14 18.48 1.59
CA HIS A 83 -11.99 18.46 2.79
C HIS A 83 -13.50 18.51 2.47
N LEU A 84 -13.88 18.86 1.23
CA LEU A 84 -15.28 19.01 0.83
C LEU A 84 -15.95 17.66 0.58
N MET A 85 -17.26 17.57 0.83
CA MET A 85 -18.06 16.42 0.40
C MET A 85 -18.38 16.52 -1.10
N PRO A 86 -18.35 15.41 -1.88
CA PRO A 86 -18.13 14.02 -1.46
C PRO A 86 -16.64 13.57 -1.46
N ASN A 87 -15.70 14.49 -1.70
CA ASN A 87 -14.27 14.19 -1.89
C ASN A 87 -13.68 13.50 -0.66
N ILE A 88 -13.90 14.07 0.52
CA ILE A 88 -13.38 13.52 1.77
C ILE A 88 -13.88 12.10 2.05
N LEU A 89 -15.14 11.79 1.69
CA LEU A 89 -15.69 10.45 1.87
C LEU A 89 -14.94 9.44 1.00
N MET A 90 -14.67 9.77 -0.27
CA MET A 90 -13.92 8.89 -1.17
C MET A 90 -12.48 8.70 -0.70
N TRP A 91 -11.82 9.75 -0.22
CA TRP A 91 -10.49 9.66 0.36
C TRP A 91 -10.46 8.73 1.59
N LYS A 92 -11.42 8.90 2.51
CA LYS A 92 -11.56 8.05 3.70
C LYS A 92 -11.79 6.59 3.34
N LEU A 93 -12.65 6.30 2.35
CA LEU A 93 -12.88 4.94 1.87
C LEU A 93 -11.62 4.33 1.23
N GLY A 94 -10.91 5.10 0.39
CA GLY A 94 -9.65 4.70 -0.20
C GLY A 94 -8.62 4.30 0.86
N THR A 95 -8.49 5.13 1.90
CA THR A 95 -7.61 4.90 3.06
C THR A 95 -8.03 3.66 3.86
N MET A 96 -9.32 3.53 4.16
CA MET A 96 -9.88 2.41 4.89
C MET A 96 -9.52 1.07 4.22
N PHE A 97 -9.73 0.95 2.91
CA PHE A 97 -9.40 -0.29 2.19
C PHE A 97 -7.91 -0.60 2.24
N SER A 98 -7.03 0.37 2.00
CA SER A 98 -5.58 0.14 2.08
C SER A 98 -5.13 -0.29 3.48
N THR A 99 -5.58 0.42 4.51
CA THR A 99 -5.15 0.16 5.89
C THR A 99 -5.73 -1.14 6.42
N MET A 100 -6.94 -1.53 6.01
CA MET A 100 -7.48 -2.87 6.31
C MET A 100 -6.67 -3.97 5.64
N GLY A 101 -6.22 -3.77 4.40
CA GLY A 101 -5.30 -4.68 3.75
C GLY A 101 -4.02 -4.90 4.58
N TYR A 102 -3.42 -3.81 5.07
CA TYR A 102 -2.24 -3.87 5.93
C TYR A 102 -2.50 -4.56 7.26
N ALA A 103 -3.62 -4.23 7.93
CA ALA A 103 -3.99 -4.84 9.21
C ALA A 103 -4.18 -6.36 9.08
N ILE A 104 -4.90 -6.81 8.04
CA ILE A 104 -5.12 -8.25 7.77
C ILE A 104 -3.78 -8.95 7.51
N PHE A 105 -2.92 -8.37 6.67
CA PHE A 105 -1.63 -8.94 6.36
C PHE A 105 -0.71 -9.05 7.59
N ILE A 106 -0.64 -8.01 8.41
CA ILE A 106 0.14 -8.00 9.65
C ILE A 106 -0.41 -9.03 10.64
N PHE A 107 -1.73 -9.12 10.79
CA PHE A 107 -2.35 -10.13 11.65
C PHE A 107 -2.01 -11.56 11.22
N ILE A 108 -2.08 -11.84 9.91
CA ILE A 108 -1.72 -13.15 9.36
C ILE A 108 -0.24 -13.43 9.57
N THR A 109 0.63 -12.43 9.37
CA THR A 109 2.07 -12.53 9.62
C THR A 109 2.35 -12.88 11.08
N ASP A 110 1.72 -12.18 12.02
CA ASP A 110 1.86 -12.48 13.45
C ASP A 110 1.40 -13.92 13.77
N ARG A 111 0.20 -14.31 13.33
CA ARG A 111 -0.34 -15.65 13.57
C ARG A 111 0.50 -16.77 12.95
N LYS A 112 0.89 -16.63 11.68
CA LYS A 112 1.47 -17.74 10.89
C LYS A 112 2.98 -17.78 10.92
N ILE A 113 3.65 -16.64 11.06
CA ILE A 113 5.12 -16.56 11.05
C ILE A 113 5.67 -16.37 12.45
N LEU A 114 5.08 -15.47 13.26
CA LEU A 114 5.59 -15.19 14.60
C LEU A 114 5.00 -16.10 15.68
N GLY A 115 3.98 -16.91 15.37
CA GLY A 115 3.29 -17.75 16.34
C GLY A 115 2.44 -16.95 17.34
N PHE A 116 1.87 -15.83 16.88
CA PHE A 116 1.01 -14.93 17.66
C PHE A 116 1.68 -14.25 18.87
N LYS A 117 3.00 -14.03 18.79
CA LYS A 117 3.77 -13.35 19.85
C LYS A 117 3.32 -11.91 20.09
N LEU A 118 2.87 -11.20 19.06
CA LEU A 118 2.39 -9.82 19.18
C LEU A 118 0.90 -9.74 19.53
N LYS A 119 0.21 -10.89 19.63
CA LYS A 119 -1.23 -11.01 19.94
C LYS A 119 -2.12 -10.15 19.04
N GLY A 120 -1.69 -9.89 17.81
CA GLY A 120 -2.40 -9.02 16.87
C GLY A 120 -2.39 -7.53 17.21
N LEU A 121 -1.64 -7.09 18.24
CA LEU A 121 -1.66 -5.70 18.74
C LEU A 121 -1.46 -4.67 17.63
N ILE A 122 -0.50 -4.91 16.73
CA ILE A 122 -0.18 -3.99 15.64
C ILE A 122 -1.32 -3.90 14.63
N ALA A 123 -1.99 -5.01 14.32
CA ALA A 123 -3.14 -5.01 13.43
C ALA A 123 -4.34 -4.27 14.06
N TYR A 124 -4.57 -4.47 15.37
CA TYR A 124 -5.62 -3.75 16.09
C TYR A 124 -5.34 -2.24 16.16
N LEU A 125 -4.08 -1.83 16.30
CA LEU A 125 -3.70 -0.42 16.25
C LEU A 125 -4.07 0.21 14.90
N LEU A 126 -3.78 -0.47 13.78
CA LEU A 126 -4.16 0.00 12.44
C LEU A 126 -5.69 0.07 12.26
N ILE A 127 -6.44 -0.89 12.81
CA ILE A 127 -7.91 -0.85 12.81
C ILE A 127 -8.41 0.37 13.60
N GLY A 128 -7.82 0.65 14.76
CA GLY A 128 -8.15 1.85 15.55
C GLY A 128 -7.92 3.14 14.76
N ILE A 129 -6.80 3.25 14.05
CA ILE A 129 -6.51 4.41 13.18
C ILE A 129 -7.61 4.57 12.12
N VAL A 130 -8.02 3.48 11.45
CA VAL A 130 -9.10 3.54 10.44
C VAL A 130 -10.43 4.00 11.05
N ILE A 131 -10.79 3.52 12.23
CA ILE A 131 -12.03 3.95 12.90
C ILE A 131 -11.98 5.45 13.20
N ILE A 132 -10.85 5.94 13.74
CA ILE A 132 -10.64 7.37 13.97
C ILE A 132 -10.77 8.13 12.66
N GLN A 133 -10.11 7.68 11.59
CA GLN A 133 -10.16 8.35 10.29
C GLN A 133 -11.57 8.42 9.69
N LEU A 134 -12.37 7.37 9.86
CA LEU A 134 -13.74 7.36 9.36
C LEU A 134 -14.64 8.33 10.13
N VAL A 135 -14.55 8.33 11.47
CA VAL A 135 -15.47 9.07 12.34
C VAL A 135 -15.05 10.53 12.53
N TYR A 136 -13.76 10.87 12.42
CA TYR A 136 -13.28 12.23 12.66
C TYR A 136 -13.93 13.23 11.67
N PRO A 137 -14.59 14.29 12.17
CA PRO A 137 -15.24 15.27 11.31
C PRO A 137 -14.18 16.13 10.59
N VAL A 138 -14.35 16.31 9.29
CA VAL A 138 -13.44 17.13 8.47
C VAL A 138 -14.29 18.20 7.83
N SER A 139 -14.04 19.46 8.20
CA SER A 139 -14.78 20.62 7.68
C SER A 139 -13.85 21.69 7.11
N THR A 140 -12.56 21.63 7.44
CA THR A 140 -11.54 22.58 7.00
C THR A 140 -10.35 21.87 6.33
N PRO A 141 -9.53 22.59 5.53
CA PRO A 141 -8.26 22.06 5.03
C PRO A 141 -7.32 21.58 6.15
N GLU A 142 -7.29 22.25 7.30
CA GLU A 142 -6.47 21.91 8.45
C GLU A 142 -6.91 20.58 9.09
N ASP A 143 -8.23 20.34 9.19
CA ASP A 143 -8.77 19.05 9.63
C ASP A 143 -8.33 17.92 8.69
N PHE A 144 -8.35 18.17 7.39
CA PHE A 144 -7.89 17.21 6.38
C PHE A 144 -6.41 16.89 6.54
N GLN A 145 -5.56 17.90 6.75
CA GLN A 145 -4.13 17.67 6.97
C GLN A 145 -3.90 16.85 8.24
N THR A 146 -4.61 17.15 9.32
CA THR A 146 -4.52 16.44 10.60
C THR A 146 -4.85 14.96 10.44
N ILE A 147 -5.93 14.63 9.74
CA ILE A 147 -6.34 13.24 9.53
C ILE A 147 -5.43 12.51 8.53
N ALA A 148 -4.90 13.21 7.53
CA ALA A 148 -3.94 12.67 6.56
C ALA A 148 -2.58 12.36 7.21
N MET A 149 -2.17 13.09 8.26
CA MET A 149 -0.96 12.75 9.02
C MET A 149 -1.05 11.36 9.69
N LEU A 150 -2.26 10.88 10.02
CA LEU A 150 -2.45 9.51 10.54
C LEU A 150 -2.05 8.43 9.53
N ASP A 151 -2.06 8.73 8.24
CA ASP A 151 -1.56 7.80 7.22
C ASP A 151 -0.05 7.62 7.30
N LEU A 152 0.69 8.68 7.63
CA LEU A 152 2.13 8.60 7.85
C LEU A 152 2.44 7.68 9.04
N PHE A 153 1.64 7.77 10.11
CA PHE A 153 1.75 6.83 11.24
C PHE A 153 1.44 5.39 10.83
N SER A 154 0.39 5.16 10.03
CA SER A 154 0.06 3.84 9.51
C SER A 154 1.19 3.26 8.64
N ASN A 155 1.80 4.09 7.79
CA ASN A 155 2.96 3.73 6.98
C ASN A 155 4.20 3.44 7.83
N ALA A 156 4.43 4.21 8.91
CA ALA A 156 5.53 3.97 9.83
C ALA A 156 5.36 2.64 10.58
N ILE A 157 4.14 2.29 10.99
CA ILE A 157 3.82 0.98 11.57
C ILE A 157 4.13 -0.15 10.58
N ALA A 158 3.88 0.06 9.28
CA ALA A 158 4.19 -0.93 8.26
C ALA A 158 5.70 -1.24 8.13
N ILE A 159 6.60 -0.38 8.63
CA ILE A 159 8.07 -0.62 8.70
C ILE A 159 8.41 -1.81 9.61
N ILE A 160 7.52 -2.20 10.52
CA ILE A 160 7.69 -3.41 11.33
C ILE A 160 7.84 -4.65 10.42
N ILE A 161 7.12 -4.70 9.29
CA ILE A 161 7.17 -5.83 8.35
C ILE A 161 8.59 -6.05 7.82
N PRO A 162 9.26 -5.10 7.15
CA PRO A 162 10.61 -5.32 6.66
C PRO A 162 11.61 -5.62 7.78
N ILE A 163 11.47 -5.02 8.96
CA ILE A 163 12.34 -5.34 10.12
C ILE A 163 12.23 -6.82 10.50
N LEU A 164 11.00 -7.35 10.61
CA LEU A 164 10.75 -8.76 10.93
C LEU A 164 11.36 -9.69 9.87
N PHE A 165 11.17 -9.39 8.59
CA PHE A 165 11.69 -10.24 7.51
C PHE A 165 13.22 -10.14 7.34
N ILE A 166 13.82 -8.97 7.61
CA ILE A 166 15.28 -8.83 7.69
C ILE A 166 15.83 -9.65 8.86
N TYR A 167 15.15 -9.64 10.02
CA TYR A 167 15.52 -10.47 11.16
C TYR A 167 15.49 -11.97 10.81
N LEU A 168 14.42 -12.44 10.16
CA LEU A 168 14.32 -13.82 9.68
C LEU A 168 15.38 -14.19 8.63
N ALA A 169 15.95 -13.19 7.93
CA ALA A 169 17.01 -13.37 6.96
C ALA A 169 18.43 -13.42 7.55
N ARG A 170 18.60 -13.18 8.87
CA ARG A 170 19.91 -13.05 9.51
C ARG A 170 20.68 -14.38 9.57
N GLU A 171 20.00 -15.48 9.83
CA GLU A 171 20.62 -16.80 9.89
C GLU A 171 20.71 -17.44 8.49
N LYS A 172 21.60 -18.44 8.32
CA LYS A 172 21.68 -19.27 7.11
C LYS A 172 20.45 -20.18 7.01
N SER A 173 19.31 -19.55 6.78
CA SER A 173 18.01 -20.18 6.66
C SER A 173 17.66 -20.37 5.18
N PRO A 174 16.97 -21.46 4.80
CA PRO A 174 16.46 -21.65 3.44
C PRO A 174 15.51 -20.51 3.00
N TYR A 175 14.98 -19.74 3.96
CA TYR A 175 14.07 -18.60 3.76
C TYR A 175 14.77 -17.26 3.52
N ARG A 176 16.11 -17.18 3.59
CA ARG A 176 16.85 -15.91 3.58
C ARG A 176 16.53 -15.02 2.39
N LEU A 177 16.68 -15.52 1.16
CA LEU A 177 16.43 -14.73 -0.05
C LEU A 177 14.97 -14.33 -0.20
N ALA A 178 14.04 -15.23 0.15
CA ALA A 178 12.61 -14.94 0.10
C ALA A 178 12.23 -13.84 1.10
N SER A 179 12.78 -13.90 2.32
CA SER A 179 12.55 -12.90 3.37
C SER A 179 13.15 -11.54 2.99
N LEU A 180 14.35 -11.51 2.41
CA LEU A 180 14.94 -10.27 1.90
C LEU A 180 14.12 -9.68 0.75
N ALA A 181 13.63 -10.51 -0.18
CA ALA A 181 12.77 -10.05 -1.27
C ALA A 181 11.46 -9.44 -0.75
N ILE A 182 10.86 -10.03 0.30
CA ILE A 182 9.70 -9.46 0.99
C ILE A 182 10.04 -8.09 1.59
N ALA A 183 11.11 -8.02 2.40
CA ALA A 183 11.50 -6.79 3.08
C ALA A 183 11.82 -5.66 2.10
N ILE A 184 12.67 -5.93 1.10
CA ILE A 184 13.04 -4.96 0.07
C ILE A 184 11.81 -4.56 -0.74
N GLY A 185 10.94 -5.51 -1.09
CA GLY A 185 9.69 -5.22 -1.81
C GLY A 185 8.79 -4.22 -1.07
N VAL A 186 8.61 -4.43 0.24
CA VAL A 186 7.84 -3.51 1.10
C VAL A 186 8.52 -2.14 1.20
N ILE A 187 9.84 -2.09 1.38
CA ILE A 187 10.60 -0.82 1.44
C ILE A 187 10.45 -0.03 0.15
N LEU A 188 10.66 -0.65 -1.01
CA LEU A 188 10.52 0.01 -2.31
C LEU A 188 9.09 0.53 -2.51
N TYR A 189 8.09 -0.27 -2.18
CA TYR A 189 6.69 0.15 -2.27
C TYR A 189 6.38 1.33 -1.35
N ALA A 190 6.89 1.30 -0.12
CA ALA A 190 6.70 2.37 0.86
C ALA A 190 7.38 3.66 0.41
N ILE A 191 8.64 3.61 -0.06
CA ILE A 191 9.35 4.78 -0.59
C ILE A 191 8.57 5.36 -1.78
N GLY A 192 8.22 4.55 -2.77
CA GLY A 192 7.44 5.02 -3.92
C GLY A 192 6.10 5.62 -3.51
N SER A 193 5.42 5.07 -2.50
CA SER A 193 4.15 5.60 -1.99
C SER A 193 4.30 6.95 -1.31
N ASN A 194 5.35 7.14 -0.52
CA ASN A 194 5.59 8.41 0.18
C ASN A 194 6.14 9.51 -0.74
N MET A 195 6.82 9.17 -1.85
CA MET A 195 7.33 10.18 -2.82
C MET A 195 6.26 11.10 -3.41
N ILE A 196 5.00 10.66 -3.46
CA ILE A 196 3.90 11.42 -4.04
C ILE A 196 2.95 12.00 -2.97
N VAL A 197 3.34 11.94 -1.69
CA VAL A 197 2.58 12.56 -0.62
C VAL A 197 2.73 14.07 -0.72
N GLU A 198 1.61 14.80 -0.67
CA GLU A 198 1.56 16.22 -0.99
C GLU A 198 2.55 17.08 -0.18
N PRO A 199 2.66 16.94 1.16
CA PRO A 199 3.71 17.62 1.93
C PRO A 199 5.14 17.44 1.40
N ILE A 200 5.49 16.25 0.91
CA ILE A 200 6.82 15.96 0.36
C ILE A 200 6.97 16.61 -1.02
N LEU A 201 5.95 16.52 -1.87
CA LEU A 201 5.97 17.12 -3.20
C LEU A 201 6.08 18.64 -3.14
N VAL A 202 5.30 19.29 -2.28
CA VAL A 202 5.33 20.76 -2.11
C VAL A 202 6.73 21.22 -1.71
N ALA A 203 7.31 20.61 -0.68
CA ALA A 203 8.65 20.96 -0.21
C ALA A 203 9.74 20.79 -1.30
N LEU A 204 9.60 19.78 -2.17
CA LEU A 204 10.54 19.55 -3.27
C LEU A 204 10.32 20.50 -4.46
N ILE A 205 9.08 20.84 -4.78
CA ILE A 205 8.74 21.80 -5.84
C ILE A 205 9.30 23.18 -5.51
N ASP A 206 9.25 23.60 -4.25
CA ASP A 206 9.80 24.90 -3.81
C ASP A 206 11.31 25.01 -4.05
N VAL A 207 12.04 23.89 -4.04
CA VAL A 207 13.50 23.83 -4.23
C VAL A 207 13.90 23.52 -5.67
N LEU A 208 13.20 22.61 -6.34
CA LEU A 208 13.60 22.02 -7.63
C LEU A 208 12.73 22.48 -8.80
N GLY A 209 11.66 23.23 -8.54
CA GLY A 209 10.70 23.72 -9.54
C GLY A 209 9.54 22.75 -9.83
N SER A 210 8.51 23.25 -10.54
CA SER A 210 7.26 22.51 -10.79
C SER A 210 7.42 21.21 -11.57
N ASN A 211 8.37 21.16 -12.51
CA ASN A 211 8.62 20.00 -13.38
C ASN A 211 9.02 18.73 -12.61
N ILE A 212 9.47 18.86 -11.36
CA ILE A 212 9.90 17.72 -10.54
C ILE A 212 8.76 16.75 -10.22
N ARG A 213 7.51 17.24 -10.22
CA ARG A 213 6.33 16.44 -9.90
C ARG A 213 6.16 15.27 -10.86
N LEU A 214 6.31 15.52 -12.16
CA LEU A 214 6.21 14.48 -13.20
C LEU A 214 7.26 13.38 -13.02
N VAL A 215 8.50 13.80 -12.75
CA VAL A 215 9.63 12.89 -12.52
C VAL A 215 9.36 12.01 -11.29
N PHE A 216 8.88 12.60 -10.19
CA PHE A 216 8.58 11.88 -8.96
C PHE A 216 7.42 10.89 -9.12
N TYR A 217 6.39 11.25 -9.88
CA TYR A 217 5.29 10.33 -10.21
C TYR A 217 5.79 9.12 -11.00
N PHE A 218 6.70 9.31 -11.96
CA PHE A 218 7.29 8.22 -12.74
C PHE A 218 8.15 7.30 -11.86
N PHE A 219 9.05 7.87 -11.04
CA PHE A 219 9.85 7.07 -10.10
C PHE A 219 8.98 6.35 -9.06
N SER A 220 7.93 7.01 -8.56
CA SER A 220 6.93 6.42 -7.67
C SER A 220 6.31 5.17 -8.27
N LEU A 221 5.94 5.20 -9.56
CA LEU A 221 5.39 4.05 -10.26
C LEU A 221 6.39 2.90 -10.33
N ILE A 222 7.62 3.18 -10.78
CA ILE A 222 8.68 2.15 -10.92
C ILE A 222 8.91 1.46 -9.57
N LEU A 223 9.13 2.23 -8.51
CA LEU A 223 9.38 1.70 -7.18
C LEU A 223 8.21 0.87 -6.66
N LYS A 224 6.97 1.32 -6.89
CA LYS A 224 5.77 0.56 -6.50
C LYS A 224 5.66 -0.75 -7.27
N VAL A 225 5.83 -0.73 -8.58
CA VAL A 225 5.74 -1.94 -9.42
C VAL A 225 6.84 -2.93 -9.04
N SER A 226 8.09 -2.50 -9.00
CA SER A 226 9.22 -3.35 -8.59
C SER A 226 9.06 -3.87 -7.17
N GLY A 227 8.59 -3.02 -6.25
CA GLY A 227 8.30 -3.40 -4.87
C GLY A 227 7.23 -4.49 -4.77
N LEU A 228 6.10 -4.34 -5.49
CA LEU A 228 5.03 -5.33 -5.50
C LEU A 228 5.47 -6.65 -6.15
N VAL A 229 6.31 -6.62 -7.18
CA VAL A 229 6.88 -7.83 -7.81
C VAL A 229 7.76 -8.57 -6.81
N LEU A 230 8.73 -7.89 -6.22
CA LEU A 230 9.66 -8.50 -5.26
C LEU A 230 8.92 -9.05 -4.04
N PHE A 231 7.94 -8.30 -3.53
CA PHE A 231 7.10 -8.74 -2.43
C PHE A 231 6.30 -10.00 -2.80
N THR A 232 5.61 -10.01 -3.94
CA THR A 232 4.81 -11.16 -4.40
C THR A 232 5.69 -12.39 -4.66
N TYR A 233 6.84 -12.20 -5.30
CA TYR A 233 7.83 -13.26 -5.51
C TYR A 233 8.35 -13.81 -4.18
N GLY A 234 8.77 -12.93 -3.27
CA GLY A 234 9.27 -13.31 -1.96
C GLY A 234 8.24 -14.11 -1.16
N VAL A 235 6.98 -13.67 -1.16
CA VAL A 235 5.86 -14.36 -0.48
C VAL A 235 5.65 -15.77 -1.03
N THR A 236 5.60 -15.92 -2.36
CA THR A 236 5.36 -17.23 -2.98
C THR A 236 6.51 -18.20 -2.71
N GLN A 237 7.77 -17.74 -2.80
CA GLN A 237 8.94 -18.55 -2.47
C GLN A 237 9.04 -18.88 -0.98
N PHE A 238 8.67 -17.93 -0.12
CA PHE A 238 8.64 -18.13 1.33
C PHE A 238 7.62 -19.22 1.68
N ALA A 239 6.40 -19.13 1.13
CA ALA A 239 5.33 -20.08 1.40
C ALA A 239 5.69 -21.51 0.98
N ILE A 240 6.22 -21.71 -0.23
CA ILE A 240 6.62 -23.05 -0.72
C ILE A 240 7.60 -23.75 0.23
N LYS A 241 8.52 -22.98 0.81
CA LYS A 241 9.55 -23.53 1.70
C LYS A 241 9.03 -23.70 3.14
N PHE A 242 8.06 -22.89 3.57
CA PHE A 242 7.58 -22.83 4.96
C PHE A 242 6.41 -23.79 5.19
N SER A 243 5.69 -24.18 4.14
CA SER A 243 4.60 -25.17 4.18
C SER A 243 5.09 -26.62 4.02
N ARG A 244 6.41 -26.86 4.06
CA ARG A 244 7.03 -28.19 4.15
C ARG A 244 7.61 -28.34 5.54
#